data_AF-A0AAV4LQJ9-F1
#
_entry.id   AF-A0AAV4LQJ9-F1
#
_cell.length_a   1.000
_cell.length_b   1.000
_cell.length_c   1.000
_cell.angle_alpha   90.00
_cell.angle_beta   90.00
_cell.angle_gamma   90.00
#
_symmetry.space_group_name_H-M   'P 1'
#
loop_
_entity.id
_entity.type
_entity.pdbx_description
1 polymer ?
#
loop_
_entity_poly.entity_id
_entity_poly.type
_entity_poly.pdbx_seq_one_letter_code
_entity_poly.pdbx_strand_id
1 'polypeptide(L)'
;MDVPSVFANVKDDKEKAEVFLSFQKAVQSQKLTLKLLGVCFDRCVPTPGEVLTTTQQTCLYRCAQRNVETQYFILKRLEGLAAQMKSPE
;
A
#
# COMPACT_ATOMS: atom_id res chain seq x y z
N MET A 1 7.48 -17.75 -4.03
CA MET A 1 7.77 -17.37 -2.63
C MET A 1 6.80 -18.14 -1.77
N ASP A 2 7.26 -19.25 -1.18
CA ASP A 2 6.38 -20.17 -0.45
C ASP A 2 6.24 -19.71 0.99
N VAL A 3 5.32 -18.77 1.19
CA VAL A 3 4.95 -18.19 2.49
C VAL A 3 4.72 -19.27 3.58
N PRO A 4 4.06 -20.41 3.30
CA PRO A 4 3.85 -21.46 4.31
C PRO A 4 5.15 -22.06 4.86
N SER A 5 6.19 -22.18 4.03
CA SER A 5 7.47 -22.79 4.42
C SER A 5 8.31 -21.89 5.34
N VAL A 6 8.15 -20.56 5.24
CA VAL A 6 8.86 -19.62 6.13
C VAL A 6 8.30 -19.72 7.55
N PHE A 7 6.98 -19.72 7.70
CA PHE A 7 6.34 -19.82 9.03
C PHE A 7 6.54 -21.20 9.69
N ALA A 8 6.69 -22.27 8.90
CA ALA A 8 6.90 -23.62 9.42
C ALA A 8 8.31 -23.84 10.02
N ASN A 9 9.31 -23.04 9.61
CA ASN A 9 10.69 -23.19 10.07
C ASN A 9 11.03 -22.36 11.33
N VAL A 10 10.16 -21.46 11.76
CA VAL A 10 10.38 -20.62 12.94
C VAL A 10 9.85 -21.34 14.18
N LYS A 11 10.74 -21.67 15.13
CA LYS A 11 10.36 -22.37 16.38
C LYS A 11 9.98 -21.42 17.52
N ASP A 12 10.48 -20.19 17.50
CA ASP A 12 10.25 -19.18 18.55
C ASP A 12 9.01 -18.31 18.25
N ASP A 13 8.13 -18.12 19.24
CA ASP A 13 6.87 -17.40 19.03
C ASP A 13 7.06 -15.88 18.85
N LYS A 14 8.13 -15.30 19.41
CA LYS A 14 8.46 -13.89 19.19
C LYS A 14 8.97 -13.68 17.75
N GLU A 15 9.85 -14.57 17.28
CA GLU A 15 10.31 -14.57 15.89
C GLU A 15 9.15 -14.77 14.91
N LYS A 16 8.20 -15.67 15.20
CA LYS A 16 6.98 -15.82 14.38
C LYS A 16 6.16 -14.54 14.31
N ALA A 17 5.99 -13.84 15.42
CA ALA A 17 5.23 -12.59 15.47
C ALA A 17 5.91 -11.48 14.65
N GLU A 18 7.23 -11.36 14.74
CA GLU A 18 8.01 -10.39 13.96
C GLU A 18 7.95 -10.70 12.46
N VAL A 19 8.10 -11.98 12.07
CA VAL A 19 7.97 -12.42 10.67
C VAL A 19 6.56 -12.19 10.15
N PHE A 20 5.53 -12.44 10.96
CA PHE A 20 4.14 -12.18 10.60
C PHE A 20 3.87 -10.69 10.38
N LEU A 21 4.35 -9.81 11.27
CA LEU A 21 4.25 -8.36 11.12
C LEU A 21 4.95 -7.85 9.85
N SER A 22 6.15 -8.37 9.57
CA SER A 22 6.91 -8.10 8.35
C SER A 22 6.10 -8.50 7.09
N PHE A 23 5.57 -9.72 7.09
CA PHE A 23 4.76 -10.23 5.99
C PHE A 23 3.48 -9.41 5.79
N GLN A 24 2.79 -9.07 6.88
CA GLN A 24 1.60 -8.22 6.84
C GLN A 24 1.92 -6.85 6.20
N LYS A 25 3.04 -6.22 6.57
CA LYS A 25 3.48 -4.96 5.94
C LYS A 25 3.72 -5.14 4.44
N ALA A 26 4.38 -6.22 4.03
CA ALA A 26 4.63 -6.52 2.62
C ALA A 26 3.33 -6.72 1.81
N VAL A 27 2.36 -7.46 2.37
CA VAL A 27 1.04 -7.67 1.74
C VAL A 27 0.27 -6.35 1.62
N GLN A 28 0.28 -5.51 2.66
CA GLN A 28 -0.37 -4.20 2.61
C GLN A 28 0.28 -3.28 1.56
N SER A 29 1.61 -3.30 1.45
CA SER A 29 2.34 -2.57 0.42
C SER A 29 1.94 -3.04 -0.99
N GLN A 30 1.90 -4.36 -1.23
CA GLN A 30 1.44 -4.90 -2.52
C GLN A 30 0.00 -4.52 -2.84
N LYS A 31 -0.90 -4.59 -1.84
CA LYS A 31 -2.30 -4.17 -2.00
C LYS A 31 -2.42 -2.71 -2.42
N LEU A 32 -1.63 -1.83 -1.79
CA LEU A 32 -1.57 -0.42 -2.16
C LEU A 32 -1.08 -0.26 -3.61
N THR A 33 0.01 -0.93 -3.98
CA THR A 33 0.57 -0.90 -5.34
C THR A 33 -0.46 -1.34 -6.39
N LEU A 34 -1.15 -2.46 -6.17
CA LEU A 34 -2.17 -2.95 -7.10
C LEU A 34 -3.36 -1.98 -7.23
N LYS A 35 -3.78 -1.37 -6.12
CA LYS A 35 -4.84 -0.35 -6.13
C LYS A 35 -4.42 0.90 -6.90
N LEU A 36 -3.20 1.38 -6.68
CA LEU A 36 -2.64 2.53 -7.39
C LEU A 36 -2.51 2.23 -8.88
N LEU A 37 -2.06 1.03 -9.24
CA LEU A 37 -1.96 0.59 -10.62
C LEU A 37 -3.33 0.69 -11.31
N GLY A 38 -4.38 0.09 -10.75
CA GLY A 38 -5.73 0.16 -11.32
C GLY A 38 -6.23 1.61 -11.48
N VAL A 39 -6.26 2.36 -10.39
CA VAL A 39 -6.78 3.75 -10.38
C VAL A 39 -6.02 4.65 -11.35
N CYS A 40 -4.69 4.57 -11.36
CA CYS A 40 -3.88 5.43 -12.20
C CYS A 40 -3.86 5.00 -13.65
N PHE A 41 -3.94 3.70 -13.93
CA PHE A 41 -4.03 3.19 -15.30
C PHE A 41 -5.34 3.64 -15.95
N ASP A 42 -6.48 3.44 -15.29
CA ASP A 42 -7.80 3.88 -15.78
C ASP A 42 -7.84 5.39 -16.07
N ARG A 43 -7.13 6.18 -15.27
CA ARG A 43 -7.09 7.64 -15.40
C ARG A 43 -6.13 8.14 -16.47
N CYS A 44 -4.98 7.49 -16.62
CA CYS A 44 -3.87 8.01 -17.43
C CYS A 44 -3.69 7.30 -18.76
N VAL A 45 -4.27 6.11 -18.95
CA VAL A 45 -4.10 5.28 -20.15
C VAL A 45 -5.47 5.05 -20.80
N PRO A 46 -6.00 6.03 -21.55
CA PRO A 46 -7.35 5.95 -22.14
C PRO A 46 -7.46 4.84 -23.19
N THR A 47 -6.38 4.61 -23.94
CA THR A 47 -6.26 3.49 -24.88
C THR A 47 -4.96 2.74 -24.57
N PRO A 48 -5.04 1.47 -24.14
CA PRO A 48 -3.86 0.64 -23.93
C PRO A 48 -3.14 0.36 -25.26
N GLY A 49 -1.81 0.36 -25.21
CA GLY A 49 -0.94 -0.04 -26.31
C GLY A 49 0.23 -0.88 -25.79
N GLU A 50 1.12 -1.31 -26.67
CA GLU A 50 2.29 -2.13 -26.28
C GLU A 50 3.31 -1.38 -25.41
N VAL A 51 3.34 -0.04 -25.54
CA VAL A 51 4.26 0.83 -24.82
C VAL A 51 3.55 2.09 -24.35
N LEU A 52 3.93 2.55 -23.16
CA LEU A 52 3.43 3.80 -22.60
C LEU A 52 4.11 5.00 -23.25
N THR A 53 3.31 5.97 -23.70
CA THR A 53 3.83 7.26 -24.16
C THR A 53 4.44 8.05 -23.00
N THR A 54 5.32 9.01 -23.28
CA THR A 54 5.91 9.88 -22.26
C THR A 54 4.86 10.61 -21.42
N THR A 55 3.75 11.02 -22.05
CA THR A 55 2.61 11.65 -21.36
C THR A 55 1.92 10.68 -20.40
N GLN A 56 1.70 9.44 -20.82
CA GLN A 56 1.11 8.39 -19.97
C GLN A 56 2.03 8.08 -18.78
N GLN A 57 3.33 7.90 -19.02
CA GLN A 57 4.32 7.66 -17.96
C GLN A 57 4.35 8.80 -16.93
N THR A 58 4.38 10.05 -17.40
CA THR A 58 4.36 11.24 -16.54
C THR A 58 3.05 11.32 -15.74
N CYS A 59 1.92 11.03 -16.37
CA CYS A 59 0.62 11.00 -15.69
C CYS A 59 0.57 9.93 -14.62
N LEU A 60 1.02 8.70 -14.91
CA LEU A 60 1.05 7.58 -13.97
C LEU A 60 1.91 7.92 -12.74
N TYR A 61 3.11 8.47 -12.95
CA TYR A 61 3.99 8.91 -11.87
C TYR A 61 3.29 9.94 -10.96
N ARG A 62 2.74 11.00 -11.55
CA ARG A 62 2.03 12.06 -10.81
C ARG A 62 0.79 11.54 -10.09
N CYS A 63 0.04 10.63 -10.73
CA CYS A 63 -1.14 10.02 -10.15
C CYS A 63 -0.78 9.17 -8.93
N ALA A 64 0.23 8.30 -9.03
CA ALA A 64 0.66 7.46 -7.93
C ALA A 64 1.17 8.30 -6.76
N GLN A 65 2.03 9.29 -7.03
CA GLN A 65 2.56 10.20 -6.02
C GLN A 65 1.43 10.91 -5.26
N ARG A 66 0.48 11.54 -5.97
CA ARG A 66 -0.65 12.25 -5.34
C ARG A 66 -1.54 11.35 -4.51
N ASN A 67 -1.80 10.12 -4.96
CA ASN A 67 -2.62 9.20 -4.20
C ASN A 67 -1.92 8.80 -2.88
N VAL A 68 -0.62 8.52 -2.91
CA VAL A 68 0.14 8.18 -1.69
C VAL A 68 0.13 9.34 -0.70
N GLU A 69 0.44 10.56 -1.17
CA GLU A 69 0.41 11.77 -0.35
C GLU A 69 -0.98 12.01 0.27
N THR A 70 -2.04 11.87 -0.53
CA THR A 70 -3.43 12.04 -0.07
C THR A 70 -3.81 11.00 0.98
N GLN A 71 -3.48 9.72 0.74
CA GLN A 71 -3.76 8.64 1.69
C GLN A 71 -3.03 8.88 3.01
N TYR A 72 -1.75 9.27 2.96
CA TYR A 72 -0.98 9.60 4.16
C TYR A 72 -1.63 10.73 4.96
N PHE A 73 -2.02 11.82 4.29
CA PHE A 73 -2.67 12.95 4.94
C PHE A 73 -4.01 12.56 5.59
N ILE A 74 -4.85 11.82 4.88
CA ILE A 74 -6.14 11.35 5.40
C ILE A 74 -5.93 10.46 6.64
N LEU A 75 -5.02 9.48 6.57
CA LEU A 75 -4.74 8.59 7.68
C LEU A 75 -4.24 9.36 8.91
N LYS A 76 -3.31 10.30 8.73
CA LYS A 76 -2.81 11.14 9.82
C LYS A 76 -3.92 11.97 10.47
N ARG A 77 -4.84 12.51 9.68
CA ARG A 77 -6.00 13.23 10.19
C ARG A 77 -6.93 12.32 11.00
N LEU A 78 -7.22 11.12 10.48
CA LEU A 78 -8.08 10.14 11.16
C LEU A 78 -7.46 9.65 12.48
N GLU A 79 -6.15 9.38 12.51
CA GLU A 79 -5.41 9.06 13.74
C GLU A 79 -5.57 10.15 14.79
N GLY A 80 -5.41 11.42 14.39
CA GLY A 80 -5.58 12.56 15.29
C GLY A 80 -7.00 12.70 15.85
N LEU A 81 -8.02 12.40 15.04
CA LEU A 81 -9.42 12.38 15.49
C LEU A 81 -9.70 11.20 16.44
N ALA A 82 -9.16 10.02 16.12
CA ALA A 82 -9.32 8.82 16.95
C ALA A 82 -8.67 8.98 18.33
N ALA A 83 -7.55 9.69 18.42
CA ALA A 83 -6.91 10.02 19.70
C ALA A 83 -7.79 10.91 20.58
N GLN A 84 -8.47 11.90 19.98
CA GLN A 84 -9.38 12.81 20.71
C GLN A 84 -10.64 12.10 21.22
N MET A 85 -11.13 11.08 20.51
CA MET A 85 -12.28 10.29 20.95
C MET A 85 -11.98 9.31 22.08
N LYS A 86 -10.70 9.03 22.37
CA LYS A 86 -10.26 8.08 23.42
C LYS A 86 -10.03 8.70 24.78
N SER A 87 -10.31 10.00 24.97
CA SER A 87 -10.36 10.61 26.29
C SER A 87 -11.78 10.45 26.85
N PRO A 88 -12.05 9.50 27.76
CA PRO A 88 -13.20 9.59 28.63
C PRO A 88 -12.96 10.77 29.57
N GLU A 89 -13.99 11.61 29.72
CA GLU A 89 -14.11 12.55 30.85
C GLU A 89 -14.04 11.79 32.18
#